data_AF-A0A939L5K6-F1
#
_entry.id   AF-A0A939L5K6-F1
#
_cell.length_a   1.000
_cell.length_b   1.000
_cell.length_c   1.000
_cell.angle_alpha   90.00
_cell.angle_beta   90.00
_cell.angle_gamma   90.00
#
_symmetry.space_group_name_H-M   'P 1'
#
loop_
_entity.id
_entity.type
_entity.pdbx_description
1 polymer ?
#
loop_
_entity_poly.entity_id
_entity_poly.type
_entity_poly.pdbx_seq_one_letter_code
_entity_poly.pdbx_strand_id
1 'polypeptide(L)'
;ASGAVVEASRVEPPLGILIGGSPGQPEAVVGRPEERAPVRAAAEPIRVGRGTSLVVLPSWRPAIAVSVSTEQLLSETGLTAEQLVGARLTVLMNPWALHDRELDLHGWEPGPTGRGRRGGRG
;
A
#
# COMPACT_ATOMS: atom_id res chain seq x y z
N ALA A 1 -26.42 51.43 54.34
CA ALA A 1 -25.17 51.63 53.57
C ALA A 1 -25.19 50.66 52.40
N SER A 2 -24.98 51.18 51.20
CA SER A 2 -24.87 50.43 49.94
C SER A 2 -23.42 49.96 49.75
N GLY A 3 -23.24 48.77 49.17
CA GLY A 3 -21.94 48.23 48.75
C GLY A 3 -22.20 47.02 47.85
N ALA A 4 -22.25 47.22 46.53
CA ALA A 4 -21.12 47.13 45.59
C ALA A 4 -20.79 45.67 45.19
N VAL A 5 -21.40 45.30 44.05
CA VAL A 5 -20.95 44.38 42.98
C VAL A 5 -19.54 43.81 43.14
N VAL A 6 -19.41 42.47 43.05
CA VAL A 6 -18.50 41.85 42.08
C VAL A 6 -19.15 40.57 41.56
N GLU A 7 -19.50 40.64 40.28
CA GLU A 7 -19.88 39.58 39.38
C GLU A 7 -18.76 38.53 39.28
N ALA A 8 -18.95 37.36 39.86
CA ALA A 8 -18.12 36.20 39.55
C ALA A 8 -18.68 35.57 38.28
N SER A 9 -18.15 36.04 37.15
CA SER A 9 -18.34 35.50 35.81
C SER A 9 -18.34 33.98 35.84
N ARG A 10 -19.53 33.38 35.70
CA ARG A 10 -19.65 31.94 35.44
C ARG A 10 -19.19 31.73 34.02
N VAL A 11 -17.94 31.33 33.87
CA VAL A 11 -17.38 30.84 32.62
C VAL A 11 -18.30 29.73 32.12
N GLU A 12 -19.11 30.01 31.10
CA GLU A 12 -19.84 28.98 30.38
C GLU A 12 -18.80 28.02 29.80
N PRO A 13 -18.92 26.70 30.04
CA PRO A 13 -18.06 25.74 29.37
C PRO A 13 -18.28 25.91 27.86
N PRO A 14 -17.22 25.92 27.02
CA PRO A 14 -17.42 26.02 25.58
C PRO A 14 -18.37 24.90 25.16
N LEU A 15 -19.35 25.25 24.31
CA LEU A 15 -20.26 24.32 23.66
C LEU A 15 -19.45 23.24 22.93
N GLY A 16 -19.07 22.20 23.65
CA GLY A 16 -18.56 20.98 23.09
C GLY A 16 -19.70 20.38 22.30
N ILE A 17 -19.55 20.35 20.98
CA ILE A 17 -20.49 19.61 20.13
C ILE A 17 -20.34 18.14 20.52
N LEU A 18 -21.30 17.63 21.29
CA LEU A 18 -21.46 16.19 21.49
C LEU A 18 -21.95 15.63 20.15
N ILE A 19 -21.01 15.20 19.30
CA ILE A 19 -21.33 14.36 18.15
C ILE A 19 -21.80 13.03 18.74
N GLY A 20 -23.13 12.88 18.88
CA GLY A 20 -23.74 11.61 19.20
C GLY A 20 -23.29 10.58 18.18
N GLY A 21 -22.56 9.56 18.64
CA GLY A 21 -22.26 8.40 17.83
C GLY A 21 -23.58 7.77 17.37
N SER A 22 -23.82 7.81 16.06
CA SER A 22 -24.88 6.99 15.46
C SER A 22 -24.55 5.51 15.71
N PRO A 23 -25.46 4.69 16.24
CA PRO A 23 -25.25 3.25 16.31
C PRO A 23 -25.28 2.72 14.88
N GLY A 24 -24.11 2.51 14.30
CA GLY A 24 -23.98 2.12 12.90
C GLY A 24 -22.66 2.49 12.23
N GLN A 25 -21.73 3.19 12.92
CA GLN A 25 -20.34 3.12 12.47
C GLN A 25 -19.80 1.74 12.87
N PRO A 26 -19.36 0.90 11.91
CA PRO A 26 -18.53 -0.23 12.29
C PRO A 26 -17.36 0.42 13.04
N GLU A 27 -17.11 -0.04 14.26
CA GLU A 27 -15.88 0.25 14.97
C GLU A 27 -14.77 0.29 13.93
N ALA A 28 -14.09 1.41 13.83
CA ALA A 28 -12.74 1.38 13.29
C ALA A 28 -12.06 0.34 14.17
N VAL A 29 -12.02 -0.91 13.69
CA VAL A 29 -11.17 -1.94 14.23
C VAL A 29 -9.82 -1.28 14.14
N VAL A 30 -9.36 -0.77 15.28
CA VAL A 30 -7.98 -0.36 15.51
C VAL A 30 -7.20 -1.67 15.57
N GLY A 31 -7.27 -2.43 14.47
CA GLY A 31 -6.34 -3.48 14.17
C GLY A 31 -5.02 -2.77 14.07
N ARG A 32 -4.02 -3.28 14.80
CA ARG A 32 -2.67 -2.77 14.71
C ARG A 32 -2.30 -2.65 13.22
N PRO A 33 -1.44 -1.68 12.83
CA PRO A 33 -0.97 -1.58 11.44
C PRO A 33 -0.48 -2.92 10.87
N GLU A 34 -0.02 -3.81 11.78
CA GLU A 34 0.50 -5.16 11.56
C GLU A 34 -0.56 -6.23 11.25
N GLU A 35 -1.86 -5.95 11.41
CA GLU A 35 -2.93 -6.97 11.38
C GLU A 35 -3.73 -6.97 10.07
N ARG A 36 -3.38 -6.11 9.11
CA ARG A 36 -4.05 -6.05 7.81
C ARG A 36 -3.40 -7.01 6.83
N ALA A 37 -4.21 -7.90 6.25
CA ALA A 37 -3.73 -8.94 5.34
C ALA A 37 -2.96 -8.35 4.13
N PRO A 38 -1.83 -8.95 3.73
CA PRO A 38 -1.15 -8.59 2.49
C PRO A 38 -2.07 -8.69 1.28
N VAL A 39 -1.86 -7.80 0.31
CA VAL A 39 -2.62 -7.78 -0.95
C VAL A 39 -1.72 -8.17 -2.10
N ARG A 40 -2.26 -9.00 -3.00
CA ARG A 40 -1.62 -9.36 -4.26
C ARG A 40 -1.68 -8.19 -5.24
N ALA A 41 -0.53 -7.62 -5.59
CA ALA A 41 -0.40 -6.51 -6.52
C ALA A 41 0.34 -6.93 -7.80
N ALA A 42 0.06 -6.25 -8.91
CA ALA A 42 0.84 -6.39 -10.14
C ALA A 42 2.24 -5.80 -9.96
N ALA A 43 3.22 -6.41 -10.62
CA ALA A 43 4.60 -5.97 -10.60
C ALA A 43 5.27 -6.17 -11.96
N GLU A 44 6.04 -5.20 -12.41
CA GLU A 44 6.60 -5.16 -13.78
C GLU A 44 8.12 -4.96 -13.73
N PRO A 45 8.94 -5.98 -14.04
CA PRO A 45 10.38 -5.83 -14.17
C PRO A 45 10.72 -4.87 -15.32
N ILE A 46 11.37 -3.75 -15.01
CA ILE A 46 11.81 -2.76 -16.00
C ILE A 46 13.31 -2.85 -16.29
N ARG A 47 14.08 -3.53 -15.43
CA ARG A 47 15.49 -3.86 -15.63
C ARG A 47 15.81 -5.15 -14.91
N VAL A 48 16.46 -6.08 -15.61
CA VAL A 48 16.96 -7.34 -15.02
C VAL A 48 18.49 -7.30 -15.05
N GLY A 49 19.12 -7.18 -13.88
CA GLY A 49 20.57 -7.21 -13.71
C GLY A 49 21.05 -8.56 -13.15
N ARG A 50 22.36 -8.79 -13.09
CA ARG A 50 22.93 -10.06 -12.58
C ARG A 50 22.72 -10.30 -11.09
N GLY A 51 22.59 -9.24 -10.27
CA GLY A 51 22.32 -9.35 -8.83
C GLY A 51 21.06 -8.61 -8.37
N THR A 52 20.69 -7.54 -9.06
CA THR A 52 19.53 -6.71 -8.71
C THR A 52 18.70 -6.42 -9.94
N SER A 53 17.39 -6.49 -9.77
CA SER A 53 16.37 -6.10 -10.74
C SER A 53 15.60 -4.90 -10.22
N LEU A 54 15.16 -4.03 -11.13
CA LEU A 54 14.23 -2.94 -10.83
C LEU A 54 12.83 -3.35 -11.26
N VAL A 55 11.89 -3.29 -10.33
CA VAL A 55 10.50 -3.71 -10.53
C VAL A 55 9.59 -2.55 -10.20
N VAL A 56 8.63 -2.24 -11.07
CA VAL A 56 7.61 -1.23 -10.82
C VAL A 56 6.36 -1.86 -10.21
N LEU A 57 5.84 -1.26 -9.15
CA LEU A 57 4.55 -1.57 -8.55
C LEU A 57 3.56 -0.46 -8.95
N PRO A 58 2.79 -0.62 -10.05
CA PRO A 58 1.92 0.45 -10.57
C PRO A 58 0.70 0.72 -9.67
N SER A 59 0.30 -0.24 -8.84
CA SER A 59 -0.87 -0.09 -7.96
C SER A 59 -0.55 0.63 -6.65
N TRP A 60 0.73 0.85 -6.32
CA TRP A 60 1.11 1.61 -5.12
C TRP A 60 1.25 3.09 -5.48
N ARG A 61 0.72 3.97 -4.65
CA ARG A 61 0.54 5.41 -4.94
C ARG A 61 1.89 6.10 -5.19
N PRO A 62 2.08 6.94 -6.24
CA PRO A 62 1.45 6.95 -7.58
C PRO A 62 2.00 5.88 -8.53
N ALA A 63 3.17 5.31 -8.23
CA ALA A 63 3.80 4.10 -8.72
C ALA A 63 5.20 4.12 -8.05
N ILE A 64 5.79 2.97 -7.75
CA ILE A 64 7.16 2.92 -7.22
C ILE A 64 8.01 1.92 -7.99
N ALA A 65 9.28 2.26 -8.20
CA ALA A 65 10.31 1.32 -8.61
C ALA A 65 11.08 0.85 -7.36
N VAL A 66 11.10 -0.46 -7.14
CA VAL A 66 11.81 -1.10 -6.04
C VAL A 66 12.98 -1.94 -6.56
N SER A 67 14.07 -1.95 -5.80
CA SER A 67 15.21 -2.82 -6.05
C SER A 67 14.98 -4.17 -5.40
N VAL A 68 15.01 -5.25 -6.19
CA VAL A 68 14.79 -6.62 -5.72
C VAL A 68 15.97 -7.48 -6.14
N SER A 69 16.34 -8.47 -5.32
CA SER A 69 17.36 -9.45 -5.73
C SER A 69 16.89 -10.20 -6.98
N THR A 70 17.74 -10.26 -8.00
CA THR A 70 17.43 -11.05 -9.20
C THR A 70 17.32 -12.53 -8.84
N GLU A 71 18.20 -13.03 -7.97
CA GLU A 71 18.19 -14.44 -7.53
C GLU A 71 16.89 -14.78 -6.80
N GLN A 72 16.37 -13.86 -5.97
CA GLN A 72 15.09 -14.03 -5.30
C GLN A 72 13.95 -14.18 -6.31
N LEU A 73 13.86 -13.27 -7.29
CA LEU A 73 12.83 -13.33 -8.33
C LEU A 73 12.89 -14.64 -9.12
N LEU A 74 14.10 -15.08 -9.51
CA LEU A 74 14.27 -16.36 -10.22
C LEU A 74 13.80 -17.54 -9.35
N SER A 75 14.19 -17.55 -8.07
CA SER A 75 13.84 -18.64 -7.15
C SER A 75 12.35 -18.73 -6.85
N GLU A 76 11.67 -17.59 -6.63
CA GLU A 76 10.27 -17.58 -6.24
C GLU A 76 9.34 -17.78 -7.45
N THR A 77 9.70 -17.24 -8.62
CA THR A 77 8.86 -17.32 -9.83
C THR A 77 9.14 -18.56 -10.69
N GLY A 78 10.31 -19.19 -10.55
CA GLY A 78 10.77 -20.28 -11.41
C GLY A 78 11.12 -19.87 -12.85
N LEU A 79 11.14 -18.57 -13.14
CA LEU A 79 11.50 -18.03 -14.46
C LEU A 79 13.02 -17.99 -14.64
N THR A 80 13.49 -17.99 -15.89
CA THR A 80 14.88 -17.63 -16.22
C THR A 80 15.08 -16.11 -16.26
N ALA A 81 16.33 -15.66 -16.26
CA ALA A 81 16.65 -14.23 -16.38
C ALA A 81 16.12 -13.62 -17.69
N GLU A 82 16.17 -14.37 -18.79
CA GLU A 82 15.63 -13.97 -20.08
C GLU A 82 14.10 -13.90 -20.04
N GLN A 83 13.44 -14.82 -19.35
CA GLN A 83 11.99 -14.82 -19.21
C GLN A 83 11.49 -13.69 -18.29
N LEU A 84 12.26 -13.30 -17.28
CA LEU A 84 11.95 -12.13 -16.44
C LEU A 84 11.92 -10.83 -17.24
N VAL A 85 12.70 -10.72 -18.32
CA VAL A 85 12.67 -9.53 -19.19
C VAL A 85 11.32 -9.44 -19.90
N GLY A 86 10.53 -8.44 -19.53
CA GLY A 86 9.19 -8.24 -20.10
C GLY A 86 8.12 -9.18 -19.53
N ALA A 87 8.42 -9.95 -18.48
CA ALA A 87 7.41 -10.67 -17.73
C ALA A 87 6.44 -9.70 -17.04
N ARG A 88 5.25 -10.20 -16.74
CA ARG A 88 4.39 -9.60 -15.71
C ARG A 88 4.50 -10.49 -14.50
N LEU A 89 4.66 -9.89 -13.34
CA LEU A 89 4.73 -10.58 -12.06
C LEU A 89 3.57 -10.13 -11.17
N THR A 90 3.37 -10.87 -10.10
CA THR A 90 2.54 -10.42 -8.98
C THR A 90 3.27 -10.67 -7.67
N VAL A 91 2.98 -9.86 -6.66
CA VAL A 91 3.69 -9.87 -5.37
C VAL A 91 2.70 -9.58 -4.24
N LEU A 92 2.90 -10.19 -3.07
CA LEU A 92 2.18 -9.79 -1.86
C LEU A 92 2.87 -8.57 -1.27
N MET A 93 2.07 -7.58 -0.89
CA MET A 93 2.57 -6.36 -0.28
C MET A 93 1.61 -5.83 0.78
N ASN A 94 2.14 -5.07 1.72
CA ASN A 94 1.35 -4.23 2.61
C ASN A 94 0.80 -3.02 1.83
N PRO A 95 -0.52 -2.93 1.57
CA PRO A 95 -1.10 -1.82 0.81
C PRO A 95 -1.15 -0.50 1.59
N TRP A 96 -0.92 -0.55 2.90
CA TRP A 96 -0.97 0.61 3.81
C TRP A 96 0.41 1.19 4.12
N ALA A 97 1.47 0.63 3.53
CA ALA A 97 2.82 1.13 3.66
C ALA A 97 2.89 2.62 3.31
N LEU A 98 3.47 3.42 4.21
CA LEU A 98 3.71 4.84 3.98
C LEU A 98 5.04 5.06 3.26
N HIS A 99 5.95 4.11 3.40
CA HIS A 99 7.29 4.11 2.84
C HIS A 99 7.57 2.81 2.08
N ASP A 100 8.53 2.87 1.17
CA ASP A 100 8.99 1.73 0.36
C ASP A 100 9.46 0.54 1.21
N ARG A 101 10.21 0.81 2.27
CA ARG A 101 10.71 -0.21 3.21
C ARG A 101 9.60 -0.95 3.99
N GLU A 102 8.40 -0.39 4.02
CA GLU A 102 7.24 -0.94 4.75
C GLU A 102 6.32 -1.76 3.83
N LEU A 103 6.66 -1.86 2.54
CA LEU A 103 5.87 -2.60 1.56
C LEU A 103 5.83 -4.10 1.82
N ASP A 104 6.82 -4.64 2.53
CA ASP A 104 6.91 -6.06 2.89
C ASP A 104 6.68 -6.99 1.68
N LEU A 105 7.54 -6.86 0.66
CA LEU A 105 7.37 -7.56 -0.62
C LEU A 105 7.80 -9.02 -0.52
N HIS A 106 6.87 -9.95 -0.77
CA HIS A 106 7.15 -11.39 -0.74
C HIS A 106 6.20 -12.21 -1.62
N GLY A 107 6.51 -13.50 -1.78
CA GLY A 107 5.64 -14.47 -2.45
C GLY A 107 5.48 -14.17 -3.93
N TRP A 108 6.56 -13.79 -4.62
CA TRP A 108 6.57 -13.44 -6.03
C TRP A 108 6.06 -14.58 -6.91
N GLU A 109 5.15 -14.26 -7.82
CA GLU A 109 4.55 -15.23 -8.74
C GLU A 109 4.60 -14.70 -10.19
N PRO A 110 4.74 -15.58 -11.20
CA PRO A 110 4.47 -15.21 -12.58
C PRO A 110 3.03 -14.67 -12.69
N GLY A 111 2.89 -13.47 -13.24
CA GLY A 111 1.59 -12.89 -13.53
C GLY A 111 0.93 -13.60 -14.71
N PRO A 112 -0.39 -13.40 -14.90
CA PRO A 112 -1.07 -13.95 -16.06
C PRO A 112 -0.36 -13.48 -17.32
N THR A 113 -0.02 -14.44 -18.19
CA THR A 113 0.53 -14.16 -19.51
C THR A 113 -0.55 -13.47 -20.31
N GLY A 114 -0.58 -12.13 -20.21
CA GLY A 114 -1.44 -11.32 -21.05
C GLY A 114 -1.10 -11.68 -22.48
N ARG A 115 -2.07 -12.24 -23.23
CA ARG A 115 -1.95 -12.45 -24.67
C ARG A 115 -1.27 -11.24 -25.25
N GLY A 116 -0.04 -11.42 -25.72
CA GLY A 116 0.64 -10.40 -26.50
C GLY A 116 -0.34 -9.95 -27.57
N ARG A 117 -0.49 -8.63 -27.73
CA ARG A 117 -1.09 -8.04 -28.93
C ARG A 117 -0.27 -8.53 -30.12
N ARG A 118 -0.61 -9.72 -30.62
CA ARG A 118 -0.17 -10.22 -31.92
C ARG A 118 -0.91 -9.35 -32.93
N GLY A 119 -0.15 -8.66 -33.75
CA GLY A 119 -0.62 -7.62 -34.65
C GLY A 119 -1.87 -8.01 -35.44
N GLY A 120 -2.84 -7.10 -35.45
CA GLY A 120 -3.80 -6.99 -36.54
C GLY A 120 -3.40 -5.79 -37.37
N ARG A 121 -2.55 -6.00 -38.39
CA ARG A 121 -2.63 -5.19 -39.60
C ARG A 121 -3.87 -5.68 -40.33
N GLY A 122 -4.85 -4.81 -40.48
CA GLY A 122 -5.97 -4.91 -41.41
C GLY A 122 -6.12 -3.55 -42.06
#